data_AF-A0A383B424-F1
#
_entry.id   AF-A0A383B424-F1
#
_cell.length_a   1.000
_cell.length_b   1.000
_cell.length_c   1.000
_cell.angle_alpha   90.00
_cell.angle_beta   90.00
_cell.angle_gamma   90.00
#
_symmetry.space_group_name_H-M   'P 1'
#
loop_
_entity.id
_entity.type
_entity.pdbx_description
1 polymer ?
#
loop_
_entity_poly.entity_id
_entity_poly.type
_entity_poly.pdbx_seq_one_letter_code
_entity_poly.pdbx_strand_id
1 'polypeptide(L)'
;MMNDTNGAAESGFSNSGFASVPVVLAALLVLFLGADYAANGAMENDGYTQVLILPAVAALAAALGRTGAVVSLGSHSRHRAVVTIAFIGVAGIISMAYNLFGSIGNLGAFTFALVGISTFLLVSSNRREESTILLAVVIGFHLAVSHAANSAMDTSSWAGNAPDLIDVERAAAASVFFA
;
A
#
# COMPACT_ATOMS: atom_id res chain seq x y z
N MET A 1 17.38 -45.63 -30.24
CA MET A 1 17.84 -45.66 -28.84
C MET A 1 19.01 -44.68 -28.75
N MET A 2 19.08 -43.69 -27.87
CA MET A 2 18.43 -43.46 -26.58
C MET A 2 18.37 -41.95 -26.29
N ASN A 3 17.39 -41.58 -25.47
CA ASN A 3 16.97 -40.25 -25.03
C ASN A 3 17.77 -39.80 -23.80
N ASP A 4 18.33 -38.58 -23.81
CA ASP A 4 18.78 -37.89 -22.58
C ASP A 4 18.25 -36.45 -22.56
N THR A 5 16.93 -36.34 -22.40
CA THR A 5 16.29 -35.16 -21.81
C THR A 5 16.74 -35.04 -20.36
N ASN A 6 17.88 -34.37 -20.13
CA ASN A 6 18.26 -33.96 -18.79
C ASN A 6 17.35 -32.82 -18.35
N GLY A 7 16.33 -33.21 -17.59
CA GLY A 7 15.37 -32.34 -16.95
C GLY A 7 16.07 -31.23 -16.17
N ALA A 8 16.04 -30.04 -16.75
CA ALA A 8 16.00 -28.84 -15.95
C ALA A 8 14.76 -28.99 -15.06
N ALA A 9 14.98 -29.22 -13.76
CA ALA A 9 13.92 -29.23 -12.79
C ALA A 9 13.07 -27.99 -13.04
N GLU A 10 11.84 -28.19 -13.49
CA GLU A 10 10.85 -27.13 -13.59
C GLU A 10 10.86 -26.44 -12.23
N SER A 11 11.38 -25.22 -12.20
CA SER A 11 11.41 -24.41 -11.00
C SER A 11 9.95 -24.18 -10.63
N GLY A 12 9.46 -25.03 -9.73
CA GLY A 12 8.10 -24.99 -9.21
C GLY A 12 7.78 -23.55 -8.83
N PHE A 13 6.58 -23.10 -9.20
CA PHE A 13 6.06 -21.76 -8.95
C PHE A 13 6.73 -21.11 -7.75
N SER A 14 7.59 -20.13 -8.00
CA SER A 14 8.35 -19.45 -6.95
C SER A 14 7.36 -18.77 -6.00
N ASN A 15 7.06 -19.45 -4.88
CA ASN A 15 6.16 -19.02 -3.81
C ASN A 15 6.64 -17.72 -3.11
N SER A 16 7.85 -17.25 -3.43
CA SER A 16 8.39 -15.98 -2.93
C SER A 16 7.56 -14.76 -3.34
N GLY A 17 6.79 -14.86 -4.44
CA GLY A 17 5.97 -13.77 -4.95
C GLY A 17 4.79 -13.43 -4.05
N PHE A 18 4.07 -14.40 -3.48
CA PHE A 18 2.92 -14.12 -2.61
C PHE A 18 3.34 -13.87 -1.17
N ALA A 19 4.36 -14.59 -0.68
CA ALA A 19 4.88 -14.43 0.67
C ALA A 19 5.38 -13.00 0.93
N SER A 20 5.88 -12.28 -0.10
CA SER A 20 6.42 -10.94 0.14
C SER A 20 5.36 -9.86 0.43
N VAL A 21 4.09 -9.99 0.01
CA VAL A 21 3.07 -8.98 0.38
C VAL A 21 2.79 -8.98 1.88
N PRO A 22 2.39 -10.11 2.52
CA PRO A 22 2.13 -10.14 3.96
C PRO A 22 3.38 -9.84 4.79
N VAL A 23 4.56 -10.28 4.32
CA VAL A 23 5.84 -10.01 5.01
C VAL A 23 6.18 -8.51 4.99
N VAL A 24 6.05 -7.83 3.85
CA VAL A 24 6.30 -6.38 3.76
C VAL A 24 5.30 -5.61 4.60
N LEU A 25 4.02 -5.97 4.54
CA LEU A 25 3.00 -5.33 5.38
C LEU A 25 3.34 -5.53 6.85
N ALA A 26 3.61 -6.76 7.31
CA ALA A 26 3.94 -7.04 8.70
C ALA A 26 5.19 -6.28 9.17
N ALA A 27 6.26 -6.26 8.36
CA ALA A 27 7.49 -5.54 8.69
C ALA A 27 7.23 -4.03 8.86
N LEU A 28 6.50 -3.41 7.93
CA LEU A 28 6.18 -1.98 8.00
C LEU A 28 5.23 -1.65 9.14
N LEU A 29 4.26 -2.53 9.45
CA LEU A 29 3.39 -2.37 10.61
C LEU A 29 4.17 -2.44 11.92
N VAL A 30 5.09 -3.40 12.06
CA VAL A 30 5.95 -3.50 13.25
C VAL A 30 6.81 -2.24 13.41
N LEU A 31 7.38 -1.73 12.32
CA LEU A 31 8.16 -0.49 12.34
C LEU A 31 7.30 0.71 12.74
N PHE A 32 6.10 0.85 12.16
CA PHE A 32 5.17 1.93 12.49
C PHE A 32 4.70 1.86 13.94
N LEU A 33 4.25 0.70 14.42
CA LEU A 33 3.82 0.52 15.81
C LEU A 33 4.96 0.80 16.78
N GLY A 34 6.19 0.36 16.47
CA GLY A 34 7.36 0.63 17.30
C GLY A 34 7.72 2.11 17.36
N ALA A 35 7.73 2.80 16.22
CA ALA A 35 8.02 4.24 16.13
C ALA A 35 6.93 5.08 16.83
N ASP A 36 5.65 4.77 16.57
CA ASP A 36 4.52 5.48 17.16
C ASP A 36 4.43 5.26 18.67
N TYR A 37 4.66 4.03 19.16
CA TYR A 37 4.72 3.75 20.60
C TYR A 37 5.86 4.49 21.29
N ALA A 38 7.03 4.59 20.66
CA ALA A 38 8.18 5.29 21.23
C ALA A 38 7.97 6.82 21.28
N ALA A 39 7.27 7.39 20.30
CA ALA A 39 7.04 8.83 20.21
C ALA A 39 5.80 9.30 20.99
N ASN A 40 4.68 8.58 20.86
CA ASN A 40 3.35 9.03 21.27
C ASN A 40 2.71 8.12 22.35
N GLY A 41 3.32 6.98 22.68
CA GLY A 41 2.71 5.98 23.56
C GLY A 41 1.64 5.14 22.86
N ALA A 42 0.75 4.49 23.62
CA ALA A 42 -0.31 3.66 23.04
C ALA A 42 -1.46 4.54 22.51
N MET A 43 -1.69 4.53 21.20
CA MET A 43 -2.83 5.23 20.59
C MET A 43 -4.15 4.49 20.90
N GLU A 44 -5.26 5.22 21.01
CA GLU A 44 -6.58 4.60 21.13
C GLU A 44 -6.92 3.78 19.88
N ASN A 45 -7.65 2.68 20.07
CA ASN A 45 -7.98 1.70 19.01
C ASN A 45 -8.65 2.34 17.77
N ASP A 46 -9.41 3.41 17.98
CA ASP A 46 -10.14 4.09 16.91
C ASP A 46 -9.19 4.90 16.00
N GLY A 47 -8.04 5.36 16.53
CA GLY A 47 -6.98 6.01 15.76
C GLY A 47 -6.26 5.03 14.82
N TYR A 48 -5.96 3.82 15.29
CA TYR A 48 -5.29 2.80 14.46
C TYR A 48 -6.16 2.38 13.27
N THR A 49 -7.48 2.34 13.45
CA THR A 49 -8.40 1.94 12.37
C THR A 49 -8.33 2.89 11.17
N GLN A 50 -8.17 4.20 11.41
CA GLN A 50 -8.07 5.19 10.33
C GLN A 50 -6.71 5.14 9.62
N VAL A 51 -5.64 4.85 10.35
CA VAL A 51 -4.28 4.76 9.79
C VAL A 51 -4.09 3.49 8.95
N LEU A 52 -4.67 2.38 9.38
CA LEU A 52 -4.38 1.06 8.80
C LEU A 52 -5.20 0.70 7.56
N ILE A 53 -6.29 1.42 7.28
CA ILE A 53 -7.16 1.16 6.13
C ILE A 53 -6.41 1.28 4.79
N LEU A 54 -5.63 2.35 4.59
CA LEU A 54 -4.88 2.59 3.35
C LEU A 54 -3.77 1.54 3.13
N PRO A 55 -2.91 1.23 4.12
CA PRO A 55 -1.97 0.11 4.06
C PRO A 55 -2.63 -1.23 3.71
N ALA A 56 -3.78 -1.53 4.33
CA ALA A 56 -4.50 -2.77 4.07
C ALA A 56 -5.04 -2.83 2.63
N VAL A 57 -5.60 -1.72 2.14
CA VAL A 57 -6.07 -1.60 0.75
C VAL A 57 -4.92 -1.77 -0.25
N ALA A 58 -3.76 -1.15 0.01
CA ALA A 58 -2.57 -1.30 -0.83
C ALA A 58 -2.05 -2.75 -0.84
N ALA A 59 -1.98 -3.41 0.31
CA ALA A 59 -1.57 -4.81 0.42
C ALA A 59 -2.55 -5.74 -0.31
N LEU A 60 -3.86 -5.54 -0.14
CA LEU A 60 -4.89 -6.30 -0.85
C LEU A 60 -4.77 -6.11 -2.37
N ALA A 61 -4.61 -4.88 -2.83
CA ALA A 61 -4.44 -4.56 -4.24
C ALA A 61 -3.19 -5.24 -4.84
N ALA A 62 -2.07 -5.21 -4.12
CA ALA A 62 -0.84 -5.88 -4.56
C ALA A 62 -0.98 -7.41 -4.61
N ALA A 63 -1.66 -8.01 -3.63
CA ALA A 63 -1.95 -9.44 -3.64
C ALA A 63 -2.80 -9.81 -4.87
N LEU A 64 -3.86 -9.05 -5.16
CA LEU A 64 -4.70 -9.24 -6.34
C LEU A 64 -3.95 -8.98 -7.66
N GLY A 65 -3.03 -8.00 -7.68
CA GLY A 65 -2.20 -7.75 -8.86
C GLY A 65 -1.28 -8.92 -9.17
N ARG A 66 -0.76 -9.59 -8.13
CA ARG A 66 0.06 -10.81 -8.26
C ARG A 66 -0.75 -12.02 -8.68
N THR A 67 -1.98 -12.19 -8.17
CA THR A 67 -2.88 -13.26 -8.65
C THR A 67 -3.27 -13.05 -10.11
N GLY A 68 -3.59 -11.81 -10.50
CA GLY A 68 -3.92 -11.47 -11.89
C GLY A 68 -2.77 -11.74 -12.86
N ALA A 69 -1.51 -11.63 -12.42
CA ALA A 69 -0.34 -11.88 -13.26
C ALA A 69 -0.03 -13.38 -13.47
N VAL A 70 -0.47 -14.27 -12.56
CA VAL A 70 -0.26 -15.72 -12.71
C VAL A 70 -1.39 -16.42 -13.46
N VAL A 71 -2.59 -15.82 -13.46
CA VAL A 71 -3.72 -16.30 -14.26
C VAL A 71 -3.52 -15.85 -15.71
N SER A 72 -3.71 -16.74 -16.69
CA SER A 72 -3.60 -16.40 -18.12
C SER A 72 -4.97 -16.48 -18.80
N LEU A 73 -5.53 -15.34 -19.22
CA LEU A 73 -6.71 -15.29 -20.09
C LEU A 73 -6.30 -15.10 -21.55
N GLY A 74 -5.84 -16.17 -22.19
CA GLY A 74 -5.63 -16.21 -23.64
C GLY A 74 -4.51 -15.28 -24.13
N SER A 75 -4.83 -14.35 -25.04
CA SER A 75 -3.82 -13.45 -25.64
C SER A 75 -3.29 -12.44 -24.62
N HIS A 76 -1.97 -12.27 -24.58
CA HIS A 76 -1.26 -11.41 -23.62
C HIS A 76 -1.79 -9.96 -23.59
N SER A 77 -2.17 -9.39 -24.74
CA SER A 77 -2.70 -8.03 -24.83
C SER A 77 -4.13 -7.91 -24.28
N ARG A 78 -4.98 -8.91 -24.55
CA ARG A 78 -6.36 -8.93 -24.04
C ARG A 78 -6.39 -9.18 -22.54
N HIS A 79 -5.57 -10.12 -22.05
CA HIS A 79 -5.42 -10.38 -20.62
C HIS A 79 -5.05 -9.10 -19.85
N ARG A 80 -4.02 -8.39 -20.34
CA ARG A 80 -3.57 -7.13 -19.74
C ARG A 80 -4.67 -6.06 -19.70
N ALA A 81 -5.42 -5.89 -20.80
CA ALA A 81 -6.51 -4.94 -20.87
C ALA A 81 -7.64 -5.29 -19.89
N VAL A 82 -8.06 -6.56 -19.85
CA VAL A 82 -9.15 -7.03 -18.98
C VAL A 82 -8.80 -6.84 -17.51
N VAL A 83 -7.61 -7.25 -17.07
CA VAL A 83 -7.19 -7.08 -15.67
C VAL A 83 -7.11 -5.61 -15.29
N THR A 84 -6.55 -4.76 -16.15
CA THR A 84 -6.47 -3.32 -15.89
C THR A 84 -7.85 -2.67 -15.78
N ILE A 85 -8.76 -3.00 -16.69
CA ILE A 85 -10.15 -2.51 -16.66
C ILE A 85 -10.87 -3.03 -15.41
N ALA A 86 -10.62 -4.26 -14.97
CA ALA A 86 -11.20 -4.80 -13.75
C ALA A 86 -10.76 -3.99 -12.50
N PHE A 87 -9.46 -3.66 -12.38
CA PHE A 87 -8.98 -2.79 -11.29
C PHE A 87 -9.64 -1.40 -11.32
N ILE A 88 -9.77 -0.79 -12.50
CA ILE A 88 -10.44 0.51 -12.66
C ILE A 88 -11.93 0.40 -12.29
N GLY A 89 -12.61 -0.67 -12.71
CA GLY A 89 -14.01 -0.92 -12.40
C GLY A 89 -14.25 -1.08 -10.90
N VAL A 90 -13.42 -1.88 -10.22
CA VAL A 90 -13.49 -2.05 -8.76
C VAL A 90 -13.20 -0.73 -8.05
N ALA A 91 -12.20 0.04 -8.48
CA ALA A 91 -11.94 1.37 -7.92
C ALA A 91 -13.12 2.32 -8.13
N GLY A 92 -13.79 2.28 -9.28
CA GLY A 92 -15.01 3.03 -9.53
C GLY A 92 -16.15 2.68 -8.57
N ILE A 93 -16.32 1.38 -8.27
CA ILE A 93 -17.31 0.90 -7.29
C ILE A 93 -16.96 1.40 -5.88
N ILE A 94 -15.68 1.31 -5.48
CA ILE A 94 -15.21 1.81 -4.17
C ILE A 94 -15.45 3.33 -4.05
N SER A 95 -15.19 4.08 -5.11
CA SER A 95 -15.40 5.54 -5.14
C SER A 95 -16.88 5.92 -5.09
N MET A 96 -17.77 5.15 -5.76
CA MET A 96 -19.23 5.33 -5.65
C MET A 96 -19.78 4.94 -4.27
N ALA A 97 -19.10 4.07 -3.54
CA ALA A 97 -19.45 3.67 -2.18
C ALA A 97 -19.07 4.74 -1.13
N TYR A 98 -19.22 6.02 -1.46
CA TYR A 98 -18.86 7.16 -0.60
C TYR A 98 -19.54 7.11 0.77
N ASN A 99 -20.78 6.60 0.84
CA ASN A 99 -21.52 6.44 2.10
C ASN A 99 -20.89 5.40 3.06
N LEU A 100 -20.03 4.51 2.57
CA LEU A 100 -19.38 3.46 3.38
C LEU A 100 -17.96 3.84 3.81
N PHE A 101 -17.27 4.69 3.05
CA PHE A 101 -15.84 4.98 3.26
C PHE A 101 -15.51 6.47 3.39
N GLY A 102 -16.50 7.37 3.29
CA GLY A 102 -16.32 8.81 3.41
C GLY A 102 -15.22 9.37 2.48
N SER A 103 -14.50 10.39 2.94
CA SER A 103 -13.39 11.03 2.19
C SER A 103 -12.24 10.04 1.84
N ILE A 104 -12.05 9.01 2.67
CA ILE A 104 -11.06 7.95 2.47
C ILE A 104 -11.39 7.04 1.28
N GLY A 105 -12.66 6.93 0.88
CA GLY A 105 -13.09 6.06 -0.22
C GLY A 105 -12.41 6.39 -1.55
N ASN A 106 -12.26 7.67 -1.88
CA ASN A 106 -11.64 8.08 -3.15
C ASN A 106 -10.13 7.86 -3.16
N LEU A 107 -9.46 8.19 -2.04
CA LEU A 107 -8.02 7.97 -1.91
C LEU A 107 -7.68 6.48 -1.84
N GLY A 108 -8.52 5.68 -1.17
CA GLY A 108 -8.46 4.23 -1.14
C GLY A 108 -8.68 3.62 -2.52
N ALA A 109 -9.69 4.08 -3.28
CA ALA A 109 -9.94 3.64 -4.65
C ALA A 109 -8.75 3.93 -5.58
N PHE A 110 -8.18 5.14 -5.49
CA PHE A 110 -6.99 5.52 -6.26
C PHE A 110 -5.79 4.63 -5.90
N THR A 111 -5.52 4.45 -4.61
CA THR A 111 -4.43 3.60 -4.12
C THR A 111 -4.62 2.16 -4.56
N PHE A 112 -5.85 1.64 -4.48
CA PHE A 112 -6.19 0.29 -4.93
C PHE A 112 -5.90 0.10 -6.43
N ALA A 113 -6.38 1.01 -7.28
CA ALA A 113 -6.11 0.94 -8.71
C ALA A 113 -4.62 1.08 -9.02
N LEU A 114 -3.95 2.09 -8.44
CA LEU A 114 -2.54 2.38 -8.69
C LEU A 114 -1.64 1.19 -8.31
N VAL A 115 -1.77 0.69 -7.09
CA VAL A 115 -0.95 -0.41 -6.57
C VAL A 115 -1.28 -1.71 -7.27
N GLY A 116 -2.57 -2.00 -7.50
CA GLY A 116 -3.02 -3.22 -8.15
C GLY A 116 -2.55 -3.32 -9.61
N ILE A 117 -2.78 -2.28 -10.41
CA ILE A 117 -2.36 -2.22 -11.82
C ILE A 117 -0.82 -2.24 -11.91
N SER A 118 -0.13 -1.42 -11.12
CA SER A 118 1.34 -1.36 -11.18
C SER A 118 1.97 -2.70 -10.80
N THR A 119 1.45 -3.35 -9.74
CA THR A 119 1.89 -4.68 -9.32
C THR A 119 1.64 -5.72 -10.41
N PHE A 120 0.45 -5.72 -11.01
CA PHE A 120 0.14 -6.63 -12.11
C PHE A 120 1.10 -6.46 -13.30
N LEU A 121 1.36 -5.22 -13.72
CA LEU A 121 2.27 -4.93 -14.84
C LEU A 121 3.71 -5.32 -14.55
N LEU A 122 4.22 -4.99 -13.36
CA LEU A 122 5.58 -5.31 -12.94
C LEU A 122 5.78 -6.82 -12.83
N VAL A 123 4.84 -7.54 -12.20
CA VAL A 123 4.92 -9.00 -12.03
C VAL A 123 4.80 -9.71 -13.38
N SER A 124 3.92 -9.24 -14.27
CA SER A 124 3.79 -9.76 -15.64
C SER A 124 5.06 -9.53 -16.47
N SER A 125 5.84 -8.49 -16.14
CA SER A 125 7.14 -8.18 -16.78
C SER A 125 8.33 -8.84 -16.06
N ASN A 126 8.08 -9.78 -15.15
CA ASN A 126 9.09 -10.45 -14.32
C ASN A 126 9.89 -9.51 -13.38
N ARG A 127 9.36 -8.32 -13.07
CA ARG A 127 9.94 -7.31 -12.15
C ARG A 127 9.32 -7.42 -10.76
N ARG A 128 9.39 -8.62 -10.16
CA ARG A 128 8.72 -8.93 -8.87
C ARG A 128 9.30 -8.16 -7.68
N GLU A 129 10.60 -7.90 -7.70
CA GLU A 129 11.28 -7.11 -6.66
C GLU A 129 10.78 -5.66 -6.67
N GLU A 130 10.67 -5.07 -7.85
CA GLU A 130 10.18 -3.70 -7.98
C GLU A 130 8.71 -3.55 -7.58
N SER A 131 7.87 -4.56 -7.85
CA SER A 131 6.51 -4.59 -7.29
C SER A 131 6.52 -4.58 -5.76
N THR A 132 7.48 -5.28 -5.15
CA THR A 132 7.62 -5.35 -3.69
C THR A 132 8.14 -4.03 -3.13
N ILE A 133 9.09 -3.39 -3.81
CA ILE A 133 9.58 -2.04 -3.48
C ILE A 133 8.46 -1.01 -3.61
N LEU A 134 7.69 -1.02 -4.69
CA LEU A 134 6.55 -0.13 -4.89
C LEU A 134 5.54 -0.26 -3.75
N LEU A 135 5.19 -1.50 -3.39
CA LEU A 135 4.30 -1.76 -2.26
C LEU A 135 4.87 -1.20 -0.95
N ALA A 136 6.16 -1.45 -0.69
CA ALA A 136 6.82 -0.97 0.52
C ALA A 136 6.86 0.56 0.59
N VAL A 137 7.14 1.23 -0.53
CA VAL A 137 7.13 2.70 -0.62
C VAL A 137 5.74 3.26 -0.38
N VAL A 138 4.70 2.70 -1.01
CA VAL A 138 3.32 3.20 -0.83
C VAL A 138 2.86 3.01 0.61
N ILE A 139 3.04 1.82 1.20
CA ILE A 139 2.65 1.56 2.59
C ILE A 139 3.49 2.41 3.56
N GLY A 140 4.81 2.42 3.38
CA GLY A 140 5.73 3.17 4.24
C GLY A 140 5.47 4.67 4.22
N PHE A 141 5.19 5.24 3.04
CA PHE A 141 4.84 6.65 2.91
C PHE A 141 3.54 6.98 3.66
N HIS A 142 2.51 6.14 3.53
CA HIS A 142 1.26 6.33 4.29
C HIS A 142 1.50 6.31 5.80
N LEU A 143 2.23 5.30 6.29
CA LEU A 143 2.53 5.16 7.71
C LEU A 143 3.40 6.31 8.23
N ALA A 144 4.37 6.77 7.46
CA ALA A 144 5.22 7.92 7.83
C ALA A 144 4.42 9.23 7.90
N VAL A 145 3.52 9.49 6.94
CA VAL A 145 2.62 10.65 6.99
C VAL A 145 1.68 10.55 8.18
N SER A 146 1.11 9.37 8.46
CA SER A 146 0.24 9.16 9.62
C SER A 146 0.98 9.36 10.94
N HIS A 147 2.21 8.87 11.06
CA HIS A 147 3.04 9.08 12.24
C HIS A 147 3.33 10.58 12.45
N ALA A 148 3.77 11.28 11.41
CA ALA A 148 4.06 12.70 11.44
C ALA A 148 2.83 13.56 11.78
N ALA A 149 1.65 13.16 11.30
CA ALA A 149 0.39 13.82 11.63
C ALA A 149 -0.05 13.57 13.08
N ASN A 150 0.26 12.40 13.65
CA ASN A 150 -0.09 12.05 15.03
C ASN A 150 0.88 12.65 16.06
N SER A 151 2.12 12.93 15.66
CA SER A 151 3.11 13.67 16.47
C SER A 151 2.90 15.19 16.47
N ALA A 152 1.71 15.67 16.08
CA ALA A 152 1.43 17.10 15.97
C ALA A 152 1.54 17.81 17.34
N MET A 153 1.91 19.09 17.28
CA MET A 153 2.14 19.93 18.47
C MET A 153 0.92 19.99 19.38
N ASP A 154 1.16 19.99 20.70
CA ASP A 154 0.13 20.29 21.70
C ASP A 154 -0.31 21.76 21.56
N THR A 155 -1.45 21.95 20.88
CA THR A 155 -2.04 23.26 20.60
C THR A 155 -2.50 23.99 21.86
N SER A 156 -2.65 23.30 23.00
CA SER A 156 -2.97 23.95 24.27
C SER A 156 -1.87 24.88 24.78
N SER A 157 -0.64 24.67 24.29
CA SER A 157 0.53 25.51 24.59
C SER A 157 0.74 26.67 23.62
N TRP A 158 -0.12 26.82 22.59
CA TRP A 158 0.05 27.84 21.57
C TRP A 158 -0.32 29.25 22.07
N ALA A 159 0.66 30.16 22.01
CA ALA A 159 0.51 31.55 22.44
C ALA A 159 0.37 32.56 21.27
N GLY A 160 0.35 32.10 20.02
CA GLY A 160 0.29 32.96 18.83
C GLY A 160 -1.12 33.13 18.24
N ASN A 161 -1.23 33.68 17.04
CA ASN A 161 -2.53 33.90 16.38
C ASN A 161 -3.06 32.58 15.77
N ALA A 162 -4.39 32.43 15.73
CA ALA A 162 -5.06 31.29 15.10
C ALA A 162 -4.67 31.01 13.62
N PRO A 163 -4.49 32.01 12.73
CA PRO A 163 -4.06 31.74 11.36
C PRO A 163 -2.63 31.19 11.27
N ASP A 164 -1.73 31.58 12.18
CA ASP A 164 -0.33 31.14 12.17
C ASP A 164 -0.19 29.70 12.72
N LEU A 165 -1.18 29.21 13.47
CA LEU A 165 -1.22 27.86 14.04
C LEU A 165 -1.14 26.78 12.94
N ILE A 166 -1.88 26.95 11.84
CA ILE A 166 -1.93 25.97 10.75
C ILE A 166 -0.56 25.82 10.08
N ASP A 167 0.13 26.94 9.87
CA ASP A 167 1.46 26.91 9.24
C ASP A 167 2.49 26.26 10.16
N VAL A 168 2.39 26.51 11.47
CA VAL A 168 3.25 25.87 12.48
C VAL A 168 2.97 24.38 12.60
N GLU A 169 1.72 23.95 12.64
CA GLU A 169 1.34 22.52 12.65
C GLU A 169 1.87 21.79 11.42
N ARG A 170 1.74 22.40 10.24
CA ARG A 170 2.26 21.83 8.98
C ARG A 170 3.77 21.76 8.98
N ALA A 171 4.45 22.78 9.51
CA ALA A 171 5.91 22.79 9.65
C ALA A 171 6.39 21.72 10.64
N ALA A 172 5.69 21.53 11.77
CA ALA A 172 5.99 20.50 12.75
C ALA A 172 5.80 19.09 12.17
N ALA A 173 4.67 18.82 11.51
CA ALA A 173 4.44 17.55 10.82
C ALA A 173 5.49 17.30 9.73
N ALA A 174 5.85 18.32 8.93
CA ALA A 174 6.92 18.19 7.94
C ALA A 174 8.27 17.89 8.60
N SER A 175 8.58 18.53 9.74
CA SER A 175 9.81 18.27 10.48
C SER A 175 9.88 16.83 10.96
N VAL A 176 8.80 16.26 11.51
CA VAL A 176 8.79 14.86 11.97
C VAL A 176 8.85 13.90 10.79
N PHE A 177 8.23 14.24 9.67
CA PHE A 177 8.26 13.41 8.46
C PHE A 177 9.67 13.29 7.84
N PHE A 178 10.49 14.34 7.93
CA PHE A 178 11.83 14.40 7.33
C PHE A 178 13.00 14.22 8.32
N ALA A 179 12.73 14.07 9.61
CA ALA A 179 13.72 13.85 10.66
C ALA A 179 14.39 12.46 10.56
#